data_AF-A0A0B5AQH1-F1
#
_entry.id   AF-A0A0B5AQH1-F1
#
_cell.length_a   1.000
_cell.length_b   1.000
_cell.length_c   1.000
_cell.angle_alpha   90.00
_cell.angle_beta   90.00
_cell.angle_gamma   90.00
#
_symmetry.space_group_name_H-M   'P 1'
#
loop_
_entity.id
_entity.type
_entity.pdbx_description
1 polymer ?
#
loop_
_entity_poly.entity_id
_entity_poly.type
_entity_poly.pdbx_seq_one_letter_code
_entity_poly.pdbx_strand_id
1 'polypeptide(L)' 'MKKLRFIFIFLTISLAAYGILNNQVSLISPYVLLTAGGAIILSGLSEFQKRSPNALSLFFSAGFMIIVSMYILISI' A
#
# COMPACT_ATOMS: atom_id res chain seq x y z
N MET A 1 -5.43 4.13 14.23
CA MET A 1 -4.56 4.54 13.10
C MET A 1 -3.11 4.08 13.25
N LYS A 2 -2.32 4.56 14.23
CA LYS A 2 -0.86 4.30 14.29
C LYS A 2 -0.47 2.81 14.31
N LYS A 3 -1.11 2.00 15.16
CA LYS A 3 -0.86 0.55 15.24
C LYS A 3 -1.19 -0.19 13.94
N LEU A 4 -2.39 0.06 13.39
CA LEU A 4 -2.81 -0.55 12.13
C LEU A 4 -1.92 -0.13 10.95
N ARG A 5 -1.52 1.15 10.88
CA ARG A 5 -0.56 1.63 9.88
C ARG A 5 0.77 0.90 9.99
N PHE A 6 1.25 0.67 11.21
CA PHE A 6 2.49 -0.07 11.45
C PHE A 6 2.40 -1.52 10.97
N ILE A 7 1.26 -2.19 11.20
CA ILE A 7 1.00 -3.55 10.69
C ILE A 7 1.06 -3.57 9.16
N PHE A 8 0.42 -2.63 8.47
CA PHE A 8 0.47 -2.55 7.01
C PHE A 8 1.89 -2.29 6.47
N ILE A 9 2.64 -1.39 7.10
CA ILE A 9 4.04 -1.13 6.74
C ILE A 9 4.90 -2.38 6.93
N PHE A 10 4.74 -3.07 8.07
CA PHE A 10 5.46 -4.30 8.36
C PHE A 10 5.15 -5.41 7.34
N LEU A 11 3.87 -5.58 6.97
CA LEU A 11 3.46 -6.52 5.93
C LEU A 11 4.06 -6.16 4.57
N THR A 12 4.01 -4.88 4.18
CA THR A 12 4.58 -4.38 2.93
C THR A 12 6.06 -4.76 2.81
N ILE A 13 6.85 -4.48 3.87
CA ILE A 13 8.29 -4.76 3.89
C ILE A 13 8.55 -6.26 3.88
N SER A 14 7.79 -7.04 4.65
CA SER A 14 7.96 -8.49 4.72
C SER A 14 7.66 -9.18 3.39
N LEU A 15 6.59 -8.75 2.71
CA LEU A 15 6.25 -9.23 1.36
C LEU A 15 7.31 -8.84 0.33
N ALA A 16 7.78 -7.59 0.37
CA ALA A 16 8.84 -7.13 -0.53
C ALA A 16 10.13 -7.94 -0.34
N ALA A 17 10.54 -8.16 0.92
CA ALA A 17 11.70 -8.99 1.24
C ALA A 17 11.52 -10.43 0.75
N TYR A 18 10.34 -11.04 0.99
CA TYR A 18 10.03 -12.38 0.51
C TYR A 18 10.11 -12.48 -1.02
N GLY A 19 9.59 -11.49 -1.76
CA GLY A 19 9.64 -11.49 -3.22
C GLY A 19 11.02 -11.31 -3.81
N ILE A 20 11.87 -10.50 -3.17
CA ILE A 20 13.27 -10.33 -3.56
C ILE A 20 14.05 -11.62 -3.28
N LEU A 21 13.93 -12.18 -2.07
CA LEU A 21 14.70 -13.37 -1.67
C LEU A 21 14.37 -14.62 -2.50
N ASN A 22 13.11 -14.77 -2.94
CA ASN A 22 12.68 -15.93 -3.73
C ASN A 22 12.66 -15.67 -5.24
N ASN A 23 13.16 -14.52 -5.70
CA ASN A 23 13.12 -14.10 -7.11
C ASN A 23 11.71 -14.15 -7.73
N GLN A 24 10.68 -13.84 -6.92
CA GLN A 24 9.25 -13.88 -7.27
C GLN A 24 8.62 -12.48 -7.26
N VAL A 25 9.43 -11.45 -7.56
CA VAL A 25 9.01 -10.04 -7.47
C VAL A 25 7.73 -9.77 -8.27
N SER A 26 7.61 -10.29 -9.50
CA SER A 26 6.41 -10.07 -10.33
C SER A 26 5.14 -10.60 -9.66
N LEU A 27 5.20 -11.80 -9.10
CA LEU A 27 4.05 -12.46 -8.46
C LEU A 27 3.66 -11.79 -7.13
N ILE A 28 4.63 -11.25 -6.41
CA ILE A 28 4.42 -10.67 -5.07
C ILE A 28 4.13 -9.16 -5.12
N SER A 29 4.53 -8.48 -6.21
CA SER A 29 4.32 -7.05 -6.43
C SER A 29 2.89 -6.54 -6.20
N PRO A 30 1.80 -7.21 -6.63
CA PRO A 30 0.45 -6.70 -6.35
C PRO A 30 0.11 -6.73 -4.86
N TYR A 31 0.56 -7.73 -4.11
CA TYR A 31 0.33 -7.82 -2.67
C TYR A 31 1.11 -6.74 -1.90
N VAL A 32 2.32 -6.42 -2.35
CA VAL A 32 3.11 -5.29 -1.84
C VAL A 32 2.37 -3.97 -2.09
N LEU A 33 1.84 -3.77 -3.30
CA LEU A 33 1.10 -2.56 -3.65
C LEU A 33 -0.22 -2.44 -2.88
N LEU A 34 -0.95 -3.54 -2.66
CA LEU A 34 -2.17 -3.55 -1.83
C LEU A 34 -1.87 -3.15 -0.38
N THR A 35 -0.82 -3.72 0.20
CA THR A 35 -0.45 -3.45 1.60
C THR A 35 0.13 -2.04 1.77
N ALA A 36 0.91 -1.55 0.80
CA ALA A 36 1.37 -0.17 0.75
C ALA A 36 0.20 0.81 0.61
N GLY A 37 -0.73 0.54 -0.32
CA GLY A 37 -1.94 1.34 -0.52
C GLY A 37 -2.78 1.44 0.76
N GLY A 38 -2.96 0.34 1.49
CA GLY A 38 -3.61 0.32 2.80
C GLY A 38 -2.92 1.22 3.85
N ALA A 39 -1.58 1.19 3.92
CA ALA A 39 -0.81 2.09 4.80
C ALA A 39 -1.01 3.57 4.45
N ILE A 40 -1.10 3.87 3.15
CA ILE A 40 -1.32 5.22 2.64
C ILE A 40 -2.75 5.69 2.92
N ILE A 41 -3.78 4.84 2.80
CA ILE A 41 -5.16 5.18 3.21
C ILE A 41 -5.19 5.61 4.68
N LEU A 42 -4.56 4.84 5.55
CA LEU A 42 -4.51 5.15 6.98
C LEU A 42 -3.78 6.47 7.26
N SER A 43 -2.79 6.81 6.43
CA SER A 43 -2.08 8.08 6.48
C SER A 43 -2.95 9.23 5.98
N GLY A 44 -3.66 9.04 4.86
CA GLY A 44 -4.62 10.00 4.31
C GLY A 44 -5.75 10.31 5.29
N LEU A 45 -6.32 9.30 5.94
CA LEU A 45 -7.32 9.48 7.00
C LEU A 45 -6.76 10.27 8.19
N SER A 46 -5.50 10.03 8.58
CA SER A 46 -4.89 10.78 9.67
C SER A 46 -4.62 12.25 9.32
N GLU A 47 -4.28 12.55 8.06
CA GLU A 47 -4.13 13.92 7.57
C GLU A 47 -5.49 14.60 7.36
N PHE A 48 -6.51 13.84 6.95
CA PHE A 48 -7.88 14.33 6.82
C PHE A 48 -8.43 14.82 8.17
N GLN A 49 -8.16 14.07 9.24
CA GLN A 49 -8.51 14.49 10.61
C GLN A 49 -7.83 15.79 11.03
N LYS A 50 -6.65 16.09 10.48
CA LYS A 50 -5.92 17.35 10.72
C LYS A 50 -6.35 18.48 9.76
N ARG A 51 -7.32 18.25 8.87
CA ARG A 51 -7.76 19.17 7.80
C ARG A 51 -6.61 19.59 6.89
N SER A 52 -5.63 18.72 6.70
CA SER A 52 -4.46 18.94 5.86
C SER A 52 -4.80 18.66 4.40
N PRO A 53 -4.44 19.54 3.45
CA PRO A 53 -4.68 19.31 2.02
C PRO A 53 -3.95 18.07 1.49
N ASN A 54 -2.88 17.64 2.18
CA ASN A 54 -2.13 16.42 1.86
C ASN A 54 -2.98 15.15 1.98
N ALA A 55 -4.13 15.19 2.64
CA ALA A 55 -5.04 14.04 2.71
C ALA A 55 -5.52 13.62 1.31
N LEU A 56 -5.81 14.59 0.44
CA LEU A 56 -6.33 14.33 -0.89
C LEU A 56 -5.30 13.63 -1.78
N SER A 57 -4.06 14.11 -1.77
CA SER A 57 -2.96 13.47 -2.51
C SER A 57 -2.70 12.05 -2.03
N LEU A 58 -2.73 11.82 -0.71
CA LEU A 58 -2.61 10.48 -0.13
C LEU A 58 -3.74 9.54 -0.58
N PHE A 59 -4.98 10.01 -0.64
CA PHE A 59 -6.08 9.18 -1.15
C PHE A 59 -5.94 8.86 -2.64
N PHE A 60 -5.50 9.81 -3.46
CA PHE A 60 -5.22 9.52 -4.88
C PHE A 60 -4.08 8.53 -5.05
N SER A 61 -2.97 8.68 -4.31
CA SER A 61 -1.87 7.72 -4.34
C SER A 61 -2.30 6.33 -3.90
N ALA A 62 -3.09 6.23 -2.83
CA ALA A 62 -3.64 4.95 -2.38
C ALA A 62 -4.58 4.32 -3.42
N GLY A 63 -5.49 5.11 -4.00
CA GLY A 63 -6.40 4.64 -5.03
C GLY A 63 -5.64 4.12 -6.25
N PHE A 64 -4.63 4.86 -6.71
CA PHE A 64 -3.76 4.41 -7.80
C PHE A 64 -3.06 3.09 -7.47
N MET A 65 -2.46 2.96 -6.29
CA MET A 65 -1.80 1.71 -5.88
C MET A 65 -2.76 0.52 -5.86
N ILE A 66 -3.98 0.71 -5.35
CA ILE A 66 -4.99 -0.35 -5.31
C ILE A 66 -5.42 -0.74 -6.73
N ILE A 67 -5.73 0.23 -7.59
CA ILE A 67 -6.14 -0.05 -8.98
C ILE A 67 -5.03 -0.80 -9.74
N VAL A 68 -3.79 -0.32 -9.65
CA VAL A 68 -2.63 -0.97 -10.30
C VAL A 68 -2.42 -2.37 -9.73
N SER A 69 -2.53 -2.56 -8.42
CA SER A 69 -2.39 -3.89 -7.82
C SER A 69 -3.44 -4.89 -8.30
N MET A 70 -4.70 -4.44 -8.45
CA MET A 70 -5.79 -5.27 -8.96
C MET A 70 -5.60 -5.58 -10.44
N TYR A 71 -5.16 -4.59 -11.22
CA TYR A 71 -4.83 -4.79 -12.62
C TYR A 71 -3.74 -5.86 -12.80
N ILE A 72 -2.66 -5.80 -12.01
CA ILE A 72 -1.60 -6.79 -12.03
C ILE A 72 -2.14 -8.18 -11.63
N LEU A 73 -2.95 -8.28 -10.57
CA LEU A 73 -3.56 -9.56 -10.14
C LEU A 73 -4.44 -10.21 -11.21
N ILE A 74 -5.14 -9.41 -12.00
CA ILE A 74 -6.00 -9.90 -13.09
C ILE A 74 -5.18 -10.25 -14.34
N SER A 75 -3.97 -9.70 -14.48
CA SER A 75 -3.12 -9.86 -15.66
C SER A 75 -2.04 -10.95 -15.52
N ILE A 76 -1.91 -11.55 -14.33
CA ILE A 76 -1.03 -12.70 -14.04
C ILE A 76 -1.84 -13.99 -14.23
#